data_AF-A0A968I028-F1
#
_entry.id   AF-A0A968I028-F1
#
_cell.length_a   1.000
_cell.length_b   1.000
_cell.length_c   1.000
_cell.angle_alpha   90.00
_cell.angle_beta   90.00
_cell.angle_gamma   90.00
#
_symmetry.space_group_name_H-M   'P 1'
#
loop_
_entity.id
_entity.type
_entity.pdbx_description
1 polymer ?
#
loop_
_entity_poly.entity_id
_entity_poly.type
_entity_poly.pdbx_seq_one_letter_code
_entity_poly.pdbx_strand_id
1 'polypeptide(L)'
;MASGSMPMIRLGFDPGQRKCGVAIAVDGSIVCHHVVPAEDVQTALQHLYAQYPFTEIIMGNQTGSRAWGDRLGQIFPTCTLIPVNETNSSAEARRRYWQMYPARGLTRVLPLGLRQPPRPIDDIVAIILLERLTAAQQS
;
A
#
# COMPACT_ATOMS: atom_id res chain seq x y z
N MET A 1 8.51 -22.71 -26.39
CA MET A 1 8.32 -21.24 -26.33
C MET A 1 7.69 -20.96 -24.98
N ALA A 2 8.42 -20.39 -24.04
CA ALA A 2 7.84 -20.01 -22.75
C ALA A 2 6.70 -19.02 -23.05
N SER A 3 5.48 -19.36 -22.63
CA SER A 3 4.38 -18.40 -22.63
C SER A 3 4.84 -17.24 -21.76
N GLY A 4 5.23 -16.12 -22.38
CA GLY A 4 5.68 -14.93 -21.68
C GLY A 4 4.47 -14.28 -21.05
N SER A 5 4.05 -14.79 -19.89
CA SER A 5 3.06 -14.12 -19.05
C SER A 5 3.58 -12.74 -18.73
N MET A 6 2.85 -11.69 -19.15
CA MET A 6 3.19 -10.33 -18.76
C MET A 6 3.20 -10.25 -17.22
N PRO A 7 4.19 -9.57 -16.62
CA PRO A 7 4.28 -9.46 -15.18
C PRO A 7 3.04 -8.78 -14.64
N MET A 8 2.52 -9.28 -13.53
CA MET A 8 1.32 -8.78 -12.90
C MET A 8 1.69 -7.61 -11.99
N ILE A 9 1.31 -6.40 -12.41
CA ILE A 9 1.65 -5.16 -11.72
C ILE A 9 0.41 -4.62 -10.99
N ARG A 10 0.56 -4.33 -9.69
CA ARG A 10 -0.53 -3.89 -8.83
C ARG A 10 -0.14 -2.68 -8.00
N LEU A 11 -1.10 -1.79 -7.79
CA LEU A 11 -1.00 -0.67 -6.87
C LEU A 11 -1.69 -1.02 -5.55
N GLY A 12 -0.97 -0.99 -4.44
CA GLY A 12 -1.54 -0.89 -3.10
C GLY A 12 -1.78 0.57 -2.73
N PHE A 13 -2.98 0.90 -2.27
CA PHE A 13 -3.39 2.26 -1.94
C PHE A 13 -4.08 2.29 -0.57
N ASP A 14 -3.45 2.94 0.40
CA ASP A 14 -4.04 3.21 1.72
C ASP A 14 -4.53 4.68 1.76
N PRO A 15 -5.84 4.93 1.60
CA PRO A 15 -6.39 6.27 1.57
C PRO A 15 -6.35 6.93 2.94
N GLY A 16 -5.88 8.18 2.99
CA GLY A 16 -6.02 9.03 4.18
C GLY A 16 -6.50 10.44 3.83
N GLN A 17 -6.90 11.19 4.86
CA GLN A 17 -7.43 12.56 4.67
C GLN A 17 -6.34 13.58 4.32
N ARG A 18 -5.15 13.43 4.89
CA ARG A 18 -4.02 14.36 4.69
C ARG A 18 -2.92 13.78 3.81
N LYS A 19 -2.79 12.46 3.80
CA LYS A 19 -1.72 11.72 3.13
C LYS A 19 -2.24 10.32 2.84
N CYS A 20 -1.72 9.70 1.80
CA CYS A 20 -2.05 8.33 1.41
C CYS A 20 -0.77 7.49 1.33
N GLY A 21 -0.86 6.23 1.74
CA GLY A 21 0.18 5.24 1.50
C GLY A 21 0.03 4.68 0.09
N VAL A 22 1.14 4.54 -0.63
CA VAL A 22 1.14 3.89 -1.95
C VAL A 22 2.27 2.87 -2.01
N ALA A 23 2.02 1.75 -2.70
CA ALA A 23 3.00 0.71 -2.94
C ALA A 23 2.77 0.06 -4.32
N ILE A 24 3.85 -0.31 -5.02
CA ILE A 24 3.79 -1.07 -6.27
C ILE A 24 4.32 -2.47 -6.01
N ALA A 25 3.55 -3.48 -6.43
CA ALA A 25 3.99 -4.86 -6.52
C ALA A 25 4.14 -5.29 -7.98
N VAL A 26 5.18 -6.06 -8.27
CA VAL A 26 5.39 -6.76 -9.54
C VAL A 26 5.52 -8.24 -9.21
N ASP A 27 4.61 -9.07 -9.72
CA ASP A 27 4.51 -10.50 -9.42
C ASP A 27 4.53 -10.81 -7.90
N GLY A 28 3.84 -9.95 -7.13
CA GLY A 28 3.74 -10.06 -5.67
C GLY A 28 4.94 -9.50 -4.90
N SER A 29 6.03 -9.11 -5.57
CA SER A 29 7.19 -8.49 -4.93
C SER A 29 7.05 -6.97 -4.89
N ILE A 30 7.19 -6.36 -3.71
CA ILE A 30 7.16 -4.90 -3.55
C ILE A 30 8.41 -4.28 -4.18
N VAL A 31 8.21 -3.40 -5.16
CA VAL A 31 9.31 -2.70 -5.86
C VAL A 31 9.41 -1.23 -5.48
N CYS A 32 8.32 -0.63 -5.00
CA CYS A 32 8.28 0.77 -4.57
C CYS A 32 7.21 0.95 -3.49
N HIS A 33 7.46 1.82 -2.52
CA HIS A 33 6.44 2.29 -1.58
C HIS A 33 6.80 3.67 -1.02
N HIS A 34 5.80 4.52 -0.81
CA HIS A 34 5.97 5.85 -0.23
C HIS A 34 4.66 6.39 0.35
N VAL A 35 4.79 7.45 1.15
CA VAL A 35 3.65 8.21 1.68
C VAL A 35 3.57 9.52 0.91
N VAL A 36 2.40 9.83 0.35
CA VAL A 36 2.17 11.01 -0.50
C VAL A 36 1.15 11.93 0.15
N PRO A 37 1.36 13.25 0.21
CA PRO A 37 0.33 14.21 0.60
C PRO A 37 -0.93 14.06 -0.26
N ALA A 38 -2.12 14.21 0.32
CA ALA A 38 -3.39 13.98 -0.37
C ALA A 38 -3.56 14.85 -1.64
N GLU A 39 -3.04 16.09 -1.63
CA GLU A 39 -3.02 16.98 -2.79
C GLU A 39 -2.18 16.47 -3.97
N ASP A 40 -1.08 15.76 -3.68
CA ASP A 40 -0.09 15.32 -4.68
C ASP A 40 -0.34 13.90 -5.21
N VAL A 41 -1.27 13.16 -4.59
CA VAL A 41 -1.55 11.74 -4.92
C VAL A 41 -1.79 11.53 -6.40
N GLN A 42 -2.59 12.38 -7.04
CA GLN A 42 -2.93 12.21 -8.45
C GLN A 42 -1.69 12.26 -9.35
N THR A 43 -0.84 13.27 -9.17
CA THR A 43 0.41 13.41 -9.93
C THR A 43 1.37 12.26 -9.63
N ALA A 44 1.50 11.88 -8.36
CA ALA A 44 2.35 10.76 -7.96
C ALA A 44 1.91 9.44 -8.63
N LEU A 45 0.61 9.13 -8.62
CA LEU A 45 0.07 7.92 -9.23
C LEU A 45 0.23 7.93 -10.75
N GLN A 46 0.10 9.07 -11.41
CA GLN A 46 0.34 9.18 -12.86
C GLN A 46 1.81 8.88 -13.21
N HIS A 47 2.76 9.42 -12.44
CA HIS A 47 4.18 9.11 -12.61
C HIS A 47 4.48 7.62 -12.36
N LEU A 48 3.89 7.05 -11.30
CA LEU A 48 4.03 5.62 -11.02
C LEU A 48 3.44 4.77 -12.14
N TYR A 49 2.26 5.11 -12.67
CA TYR A 49 1.62 4.37 -13.76
C TYR A 49 2.44 4.41 -15.06
N ALA A 50 3.11 5.53 -15.35
CA ALA A 50 4.00 5.65 -16.50
C ALA A 50 5.23 4.73 -16.40
N GLN A 51 5.70 4.45 -15.18
CA GLN A 51 6.83 3.54 -14.93
C GLN A 51 6.39 2.09 -14.76
N TYR A 52 5.23 1.89 -14.13
CA TYR A 52 4.66 0.61 -13.74
C TYR A 52 3.17 0.62 -14.15
N PRO A 53 2.84 0.15 -15.37
CA PRO A 53 1.47 0.14 -15.86
C PRO A 53 0.65 -0.93 -15.14
N PHE A 54 0.22 -0.63 -13.91
CA PHE A 54 -0.57 -1.50 -13.06
C PHE A 54 -1.98 -1.70 -13.63
N THR A 55 -2.55 -2.89 -13.41
CA THR A 55 -3.90 -3.22 -13.90
C THR A 55 -4.93 -3.32 -12.77
N GLU A 56 -4.46 -3.48 -11.54
CA GLU A 56 -5.29 -3.61 -10.34
C GLU A 56 -4.87 -2.59 -9.28
N ILE A 57 -5.86 -1.97 -8.64
CA ILE A 57 -5.69 -1.03 -7.53
C ILE A 57 -6.35 -1.63 -6.30
N ILE A 58 -5.54 -1.96 -5.31
CA ILE A 58 -5.95 -2.60 -4.06
C ILE A 58 -6.08 -1.49 -3.04
N MET A 59 -7.30 -1.15 -2.69
CA MET A 59 -7.62 0.00 -1.85
C MET A 59 -8.04 -0.41 -0.44
N GLY A 60 -7.43 0.19 0.58
CA GLY A 60 -7.89 0.07 1.97
C GLY A 60 -9.27 0.68 2.17
N ASN A 61 -10.21 -0.07 2.77
CA ASN A 61 -11.58 0.36 2.98
C ASN A 61 -11.81 1.01 4.36
N GLN A 62 -11.07 2.09 4.66
CA GLN A 62 -11.25 2.87 5.88
C GLN A 62 -12.45 3.83 5.79
N THR A 63 -13.03 4.22 6.93
CA THR A 63 -14.12 5.20 6.99
C THR A 63 -13.69 6.53 6.36
N GLY A 64 -14.26 6.86 5.20
CA GLY A 64 -13.91 8.07 4.42
C GLY A 64 -13.17 7.80 3.09
N SER A 65 -12.87 6.55 2.76
CA SER A 65 -12.19 6.15 1.52
C SER A 65 -13.04 6.26 0.23
N ARG A 66 -14.37 6.42 0.35
CA ARG A 66 -15.28 6.41 -0.80
C ARG A 66 -14.93 7.46 -1.87
N ALA A 67 -14.60 8.67 -1.44
CA ALA A 67 -14.20 9.75 -2.34
C ALA A 67 -12.91 9.41 -3.12
N TRP A 68 -12.00 8.65 -2.51
CA TRP A 68 -10.81 8.14 -3.19
C TRP A 68 -11.16 7.07 -4.21
N GLY A 69 -12.09 6.16 -3.90
CA GLY A 69 -12.57 5.14 -4.84
C GLY A 69 -13.10 5.77 -6.13
N ASP A 70 -13.99 6.76 -6.02
CA ASP A 70 -14.55 7.48 -7.17
C ASP A 70 -13.45 8.20 -7.97
N ARG A 71 -12.53 8.87 -7.26
CA ARG A 71 -11.42 9.60 -7.89
C ARG A 71 -10.46 8.67 -8.64
N LEU A 72 -10.10 7.54 -8.07
CA LEU A 72 -9.22 6.57 -8.72
C LEU A 72 -9.91 5.92 -9.93
N GLY A 73 -11.21 5.64 -9.85
CA GLY A 73 -11.98 5.16 -11.00
C GLY A 73 -12.02 6.15 -12.17
N GLN A 74 -12.00 7.46 -11.89
CA GLN A 74 -11.91 8.49 -12.92
C GLN A 74 -10.50 8.63 -13.51
N ILE A 75 -9.45 8.53 -12.68
CA ILE A 75 -8.07 8.67 -13.13
C ILE A 75 -7.62 7.42 -13.92
N PHE A 76 -8.04 6.24 -13.49
CA PHE A 76 -7.63 4.94 -14.04
C PHE A 76 -8.85 4.09 -14.42
N PRO A 77 -9.64 4.49 -15.43
CA PRO A 77 -10.91 3.82 -15.76
C PRO A 77 -10.74 2.38 -16.28
N THR A 78 -9.55 2.02 -16.74
CA THR A 78 -9.22 0.67 -17.21
C THR A 78 -8.69 -0.24 -16.10
N CYS A 79 -8.39 0.30 -14.92
CA CYS A 79 -7.89 -0.47 -13.79
C CYS A 79 -9.03 -1.04 -12.96
N THR A 80 -8.85 -2.26 -12.45
CA THR A 80 -9.83 -2.87 -11.54
C THR A 80 -9.56 -2.40 -10.12
N LEU A 81 -10.55 -1.74 -9.50
CA LEU A 81 -10.48 -1.30 -8.10
C LEU A 81 -10.98 -2.42 -7.18
N ILE A 82 -10.10 -2.89 -6.29
CA ILE A 82 -10.37 -3.99 -5.36
C ILE A 82 -10.33 -3.42 -3.93
N PRO A 83 -11.48 -3.16 -3.30
CA PRO A 83 -11.53 -2.72 -1.92
C PRO A 83 -11.21 -3.89 -0.97
N VAL A 84 -10.31 -3.66 -0.01
CA VAL A 84 -9.91 -4.64 1.01
C VAL A 84 -10.30 -4.10 2.39
N ASN A 85 -11.01 -4.91 3.17
CA ASN A 85 -11.46 -4.51 4.49
C ASN A 85 -10.29 -4.52 5.51
N GLU A 86 -10.08 -3.38 6.16
CA GLU A 86 -9.01 -3.17 7.12
C GLU A 86 -9.55 -3.10 8.54
N THR A 87 -9.73 -4.25 9.18
CA THR A 87 -9.76 -4.25 10.64
C THR A 87 -8.33 -4.44 11.14
N ASN A 88 -7.81 -3.48 11.92
CA ASN A 88 -6.51 -3.54 12.62
C ASN A 88 -5.21 -3.29 11.81
N SER A 89 -5.28 -2.72 10.60
CA SER A 89 -4.12 -2.45 9.72
C SER A 89 -3.03 -1.58 10.36
N SER A 90 -3.39 -0.57 11.14
CA SER A 90 -2.42 0.30 11.83
C SER A 90 -1.57 -0.41 12.89
N ALA A 91 -2.15 -1.32 13.67
CA ALA A 91 -1.40 -2.08 14.68
C ALA A 91 -0.46 -3.10 14.02
N GLU A 92 -0.94 -3.73 12.95
CA GLU A 92 -0.14 -4.64 12.14
C GLU A 92 1.01 -3.93 11.43
N ALA A 93 0.76 -2.75 10.85
CA ALA A 93 1.79 -1.93 10.22
C ALA A 93 2.89 -1.52 11.20
N ARG A 94 2.56 -1.19 12.46
CA ARG A 94 3.58 -0.94 13.50
C ARG A 94 4.42 -2.18 13.77
N ARG A 95 3.81 -3.37 13.86
CA ARG A 95 4.54 -4.63 14.04
C ARG A 95 5.45 -4.91 12.85
N ARG A 96 4.97 -4.73 11.61
CA ARG A 96 5.73 -4.92 10.38
C ARG A 96 6.90 -3.93 10.26
N TYR A 97 6.71 -2.68 10.65
CA TYR A 97 7.79 -1.68 10.70
C TYR A 97 8.98 -2.19 11.52
N TRP A 98 8.74 -2.72 12.72
CA TRP A 98 9.81 -3.22 13.59
C TRP A 98 10.46 -4.53 13.11
N GLN A 99 9.79 -5.30 12.24
CA GLN A 99 10.38 -6.47 11.57
C GLN A 99 11.34 -6.04 10.45
N MET A 100 10.95 -5.03 9.66
CA MET A 100 11.77 -4.49 8.56
C MET A 100 12.93 -3.63 9.08
N TYR A 101 12.67 -2.83 10.12
CA TYR A 101 13.60 -1.87 10.70
C TYR A 101 13.77 -2.16 12.20
N PRO A 102 14.63 -3.12 12.58
CA PRO A 102 14.80 -3.51 13.98
C PRO A 102 15.28 -2.33 14.84
N ALA A 103 14.70 -2.21 16.04
CA ALA A 103 14.97 -1.13 16.99
C ALA A 103 16.45 -1.05 17.39
N ARG A 104 17.03 0.15 17.36
CA ARG A 104 18.43 0.44 17.72
C ARG A 104 18.51 1.40 18.92
N GLY A 105 19.52 1.24 19.77
CA GLY A 105 19.73 2.10 20.94
C GLY A 105 18.62 2.00 21.99
N LEU A 106 18.23 3.13 22.58
CA LEU A 106 17.23 3.21 23.67
C LEU A 106 15.85 2.64 23.28
N THR A 107 15.50 2.65 21.99
CA THR A 107 14.25 2.05 21.50
C THR A 107 14.19 0.53 21.68
N ARG A 108 15.34 -0.14 21.87
CA ARG A 108 15.41 -1.58 22.17
C ARG A 108 14.90 -1.91 23.58
N VAL A 109 15.05 -0.99 24.53
CA VAL A 109 14.65 -1.18 25.94
C VAL A 109 13.13 -1.04 26.12
N LEU A 110 12.47 -0.30 25.24
CA LEU A 110 11.02 -0.12 25.28
C LEU A 110 10.28 -1.41 24.85
N PRO A 111 9.21 -1.82 25.57
CA PRO A 111 8.30 -2.87 25.13
C PRO A 111 7.69 -2.56 23.76
N LEU A 112 7.47 -3.59 22.93
CA LEU A 112 7.02 -3.43 21.54
C LEU A 112 5.75 -2.56 21.40
N GLY A 113 4.80 -2.69 22.33
CA GLY A 113 3.56 -1.92 22.34
C GLY A 113 3.72 -0.42 22.62
N LEU A 114 4.85 0.00 23.21
CA LEU A 114 5.16 1.41 23.50
C LEU A 114 6.07 2.05 22.45
N ARG A 115 6.54 1.27 21.46
CA ARG A 115 7.43 1.77 20.42
C ARG A 115 6.63 2.48 19.33
N GLN A 116 6.81 3.79 19.22
CA GLN A 116 6.27 4.57 18.12
C GLN A 116 7.27 4.62 16.96
N PRO A 117 6.86 4.26 15.73
CA PRO A 117 7.69 4.45 14.55
C PRO A 117 8.04 5.94 14.38
N PRO A 118 9.31 6.29 14.10
CA PRO A 118 9.71 7.69 13.88
C PRO A 118 9.23 8.24 12.53
N ARG A 119 8.62 7.41 11.67
CA ARG A 119 8.11 7.78 10.35
C ARG A 119 6.65 7.36 10.17
N PRO A 120 5.91 8.01 9.27
CA PRO A 120 4.64 7.49 8.74
C PRO A 120 4.74 6.02 8.34
N ILE A 121 3.70 5.24 8.65
CA ILE A 121 3.62 3.80 8.35
C ILE A 121 2.53 3.47 7.33
N ASP A 122 1.88 4.48 6.77
CA ASP A 122 0.81 4.35 5.78
C ASP A 122 1.32 3.60 4.53
N ASP A 123 2.59 3.77 4.17
CA ASP A 123 3.24 2.99 3.11
C ASP A 123 3.34 1.50 3.44
N ILE A 124 3.53 1.15 4.71
CA ILE A 124 3.52 -0.25 5.18
C ILE A 124 2.11 -0.82 5.15
N VAL A 125 1.07 -0.01 5.40
CA VAL A 125 -0.32 -0.45 5.22
C VAL A 125 -0.57 -0.83 3.75
N ALA A 126 -0.13 0.01 2.80
CA ALA A 126 -0.23 -0.30 1.38
C ALA A 126 0.51 -1.60 0.98
N ILE A 127 1.65 -1.90 1.61
CA ILE A 127 2.35 -3.19 1.44
C ILE A 127 1.50 -4.35 1.97
N ILE A 128 0.97 -4.23 3.19
CA ILE A 128 0.15 -5.29 3.81
C ILE A 128 -1.08 -5.61 2.96
N LEU A 129 -1.69 -4.59 2.35
CA LEU A 129 -2.82 -4.75 1.43
C LEU A 129 -2.47 -5.66 0.24
N LEU A 130 -1.33 -5.42 -0.40
CA LEU A 130 -0.83 -6.22 -1.53
C LEU A 130 -0.51 -7.66 -1.10
N GLU A 131 0.12 -7.84 0.07
CA GLU A 131 0.43 -9.15 0.63
C GLU A 131 -0.82 -9.97 0.92
N ARG A 132 -1.87 -9.35 1.48
CA ARG A 132 -3.14 -10.02 1.78
C ARG A 132 -3.87 -10.48 0.53
N LEU A 133 -3.92 -9.66 -0.53
CA LEU A 133 -4.54 -10.09 -1.78
C LEU A 133 -3.78 -11.28 -2.38
N THR A 134 -2.44 -11.21 -2.37
CA THR A 134 -1.60 -12.28 -2.92
C THR A 134 -1.81 -13.59 -2.16
N ALA A 135 -1.90 -13.56 -0.83
CA ALA A 135 -2.19 -14.74 -0.02
C ALA A 135 -3.60 -15.30 -0.27
N ALA A 136 -4.60 -14.44 -0.45
CA ALA A 136 -5.99 -14.85 -0.75
C ALA A 136 -6.13 -15.53 -2.13
N GLN A 137 -5.26 -15.21 -3.08
CA GLN A 137 -5.23 -15.84 -4.41
C GLN A 137 -4.46 -17.18 -4.46
N GLN A 138 -3.77 -17.54 -3.38
CA GLN A 138 -3.01 -18.80 -3.26
C GLN A 138 -3.75 -19.86 -2.43
N SER A 139 -5.00 -19.61 -2.04
CA SER A 139 -5.85 -20.51 -1.24
C SER A 139 -6.96 -21.14 -2.06
#